data_AF-A0A2J8VQZ6-F1
#
_entry.id   AF-A0A2J8VQZ6-F1
#
_cell.length_a   1.000
_cell.length_b   1.000
_cell.length_c   1.000
_cell.angle_alpha   90.00
_cell.angle_beta   90.00
_cell.angle_gamma   90.00
#
_symmetry.space_group_name_H-M   'P 1'
#
loop_
_entity.id
_entity.type
_entity.pdbx_description
1 polymer ?
#
loop_
_entity_poly.entity_id
_entity_poly.type
_entity_poly.pdbx_seq_one_letter_code
_entity_poly.pdbx_strand_id
1 'polypeptide(L)'
;MKQFLDFGSVNACEKTSFMFLRQELPVRLANIMKEISLLPDNLLRTPSVQLVQSCFTDTVIRIRNRHNDVIPTMAQGVIEYKESFGVDPVTSQNVQYFLDRFYMSRISIRMLLNQHSLLFGGKGKGSPSHRKHIGSINPNCNVVEVIKDGYENARRLCDLYYINSPELELEELNAKSPGQPIQVVYVPSHLYHMVFELFKNAMRATMEHHANRGVYPPIQVHVTLGNED
;
A
#
# COMPACT_ATOMS: atom_id res chain seq x y z
N MET A 1 26.20 28.81 2.80
CA MET A 1 26.40 29.39 4.14
C MET A 1 25.51 30.60 4.40
N LYS A 2 25.57 31.68 3.59
CA LYS A 2 24.72 32.86 3.78
C LYS A 2 23.21 32.54 3.87
N GLN A 3 22.68 31.72 2.96
CA GLN A 3 21.26 31.29 3.00
C GLN A 3 20.87 30.49 4.24
N PHE A 4 21.77 29.68 4.82
CA PHE A 4 21.51 28.95 6.07
C PHE A 4 21.52 29.88 7.27
N LEU A 5 22.44 30.86 7.29
CA LEU A 5 22.51 31.89 8.32
C LEU A 5 21.29 32.81 8.25
N ASP A 6 20.90 33.26 7.06
CA ASP A 6 19.72 34.11 6.83
C ASP A 6 18.42 33.37 7.21
N PHE A 7 18.33 32.07 6.89
CA PHE A 7 17.21 31.23 7.33
C PHE A 7 17.17 31.09 8.86
N GLY A 8 18.29 30.76 9.49
CA GLY A 8 18.35 30.51 10.94
C GLY A 8 18.25 31.76 11.81
N SER A 9 18.56 32.94 11.30
CA SER A 9 18.58 34.20 12.06
C SER A 9 17.31 35.05 11.90
N VAL A 10 16.64 35.02 10.74
CA VAL A 10 15.52 35.91 10.45
C VAL A 10 14.22 35.15 10.14
N ASN A 11 14.32 33.96 9.54
CA ASN A 11 13.18 33.24 8.95
C ASN A 11 13.07 31.79 9.46
N ALA A 12 13.51 31.53 10.71
CA ALA A 12 13.57 30.20 11.31
C ALA A 12 12.16 29.65 11.55
N CYS A 13 11.55 29.17 10.48
CA CYS A 13 10.19 28.67 10.46
C CYS A 13 10.24 27.18 10.11
N GLU A 14 9.74 26.37 11.04
CA GLU A 14 9.72 24.91 10.92
C GLU A 14 9.01 24.46 9.64
N LYS A 15 7.92 25.15 9.26
CA LYS A 15 7.16 24.86 8.04
C LYS A 15 8.02 24.98 6.78
N THR A 16 8.79 26.06 6.65
CA THR A 16 9.68 26.27 5.49
C THR A 16 10.85 25.30 5.48
N SER A 17 11.46 25.03 6.66
CA SER A 17 12.49 24.00 6.80
C SER A 17 11.97 22.62 6.39
N PHE A 18 10.81 22.23 6.90
CA PHE A 18 10.16 20.96 6.57
C PHE A 18 9.86 20.85 5.08
N MET A 19 9.29 21.89 4.46
CA MET A 19 8.99 21.88 3.03
C MET A 19 10.25 21.67 2.17
N PHE A 20 11.35 22.32 2.54
CA PHE A 20 12.64 22.18 1.87
C PHE A 20 13.22 20.76 2.07
N LEU A 21 13.35 20.31 3.32
CA LEU A 21 13.92 18.99 3.65
C LEU A 21 13.11 17.84 3.03
N ARG A 22 11.78 17.96 2.99
CA ARG A 22 10.89 16.99 2.35
C ARG A 22 11.17 16.81 0.86
N GLN A 23 11.61 17.87 0.16
CA GLN A 23 11.94 17.80 -1.26
C GLN A 23 13.40 17.39 -1.49
N GLU A 24 14.33 17.98 -0.75
CA GLU A 24 15.77 17.84 -1.01
C GLU A 24 16.37 16.53 -0.47
N LEU A 25 15.98 16.08 0.72
CA LEU A 25 16.59 14.90 1.33
C LEU A 25 16.39 13.62 0.48
N PRO A 26 15.18 13.30 -0.02
CA PRO A 26 15.00 12.11 -0.86
C PRO A 26 15.82 12.17 -2.16
N VAL A 27 15.89 13.33 -2.80
CA VAL A 27 16.63 13.53 -4.06
C VAL A 27 18.12 13.28 -3.86
N ARG A 28 18.70 13.88 -2.81
CA ARG A 28 20.13 13.72 -2.51
C ARG A 28 20.48 12.29 -2.14
N LEU A 29 19.66 11.64 -1.32
CA LEU A 29 19.86 10.23 -0.97
C LEU A 29 19.78 9.33 -2.21
N ALA A 30 18.80 9.52 -3.09
CA ALA A 30 18.66 8.73 -4.31
C ALA A 30 19.87 8.90 -5.26
N ASN A 31 20.39 10.13 -5.41
CA ASN A 31 21.57 10.38 -6.24
C ASN A 31 22.82 9.67 -5.69
N ILE A 32 23.08 9.78 -4.39
CA ILE A 32 24.22 9.10 -3.74
C ILE A 32 24.12 7.58 -3.93
N MET A 33 22.92 7.01 -3.76
CA MET A 33 22.72 5.58 -3.97
C MET A 33 23.01 5.13 -5.40
N LYS A 34 22.55 5.92 -6.38
CA LYS A 34 22.80 5.66 -7.79
C LYS A 34 24.31 5.71 -8.07
N GLU A 35 25.02 6.71 -7.57
CA GLU A 35 26.46 6.82 -7.72
C GLU A 35 27.19 5.62 -7.08
N ILE A 36 26.80 5.22 -5.87
CA ILE A 36 27.34 4.02 -5.22
C ILE A 36 27.10 2.78 -6.09
N SER A 37 25.91 2.61 -6.69
CA SER A 37 25.62 1.45 -7.55
C SER A 37 26.42 1.40 -8.86
N LEU A 38 27.04 2.52 -9.26
CA LEU A 38 27.88 2.63 -10.45
C LEU A 38 29.37 2.43 -10.15
N LEU A 39 29.74 2.19 -8.89
CA LEU A 39 31.12 1.88 -8.52
C LEU A 39 31.57 0.53 -9.08
N PRO A 40 32.89 0.31 -9.29
CA PRO A 40 33.40 -0.98 -9.77
C PRO A 40 33.01 -2.15 -8.86
N ASP A 41 32.67 -3.29 -9.46
CA ASP A 41 32.19 -4.49 -8.73
C ASP A 41 33.11 -4.93 -7.59
N ASN A 42 34.43 -4.83 -7.78
CA ASN A 42 35.41 -5.20 -6.75
C ASN A 42 35.29 -4.31 -5.50
N LEU A 43 35.00 -3.02 -5.69
CA LEU A 43 34.79 -2.06 -4.61
C LEU A 43 33.42 -2.28 -3.95
N LEU A 44 32.37 -2.53 -4.75
CA LEU A 44 31.03 -2.86 -4.26
C LEU A 44 31.00 -4.11 -3.37
N ARG A 45 31.91 -5.07 -3.61
CA ARG A 45 32.04 -6.30 -2.81
C ARG A 45 32.81 -6.11 -1.50
N THR A 46 33.42 -4.95 -1.28
CA THR A 46 34.15 -4.71 -0.03
C THR A 46 33.19 -4.61 1.15
N PRO A 47 33.55 -5.13 2.34
CA PRO A 47 32.69 -5.10 3.52
C PRO A 47 32.24 -3.69 3.91
N SER A 48 33.11 -2.69 3.74
CA SER A 48 32.80 -1.30 4.09
C SER A 48 31.70 -0.70 3.20
N VAL A 49 31.75 -0.95 1.88
CA VAL A 49 30.71 -0.44 0.95
C VAL A 49 29.40 -1.21 1.16
N GLN A 50 29.47 -2.51 1.42
CA GLN A 50 28.29 -3.31 1.78
C GLN A 50 27.64 -2.82 3.08
N LEU A 51 28.44 -2.42 4.08
CA LEU A 51 27.93 -1.84 5.33
C LEU A 51 27.18 -0.53 5.09
N VAL A 52 27.69 0.34 4.21
CA VAL A 52 26.99 1.58 3.85
C VAL A 52 25.65 1.28 3.19
N GLN A 53 25.61 0.32 2.26
CA GLN A 53 24.37 -0.12 1.60
C GLN A 53 23.37 -0.75 2.58
N SER A 54 23.85 -1.56 3.54
CA SER A 54 22.98 -2.17 4.55
C SER A 54 22.41 -1.13 5.50
N CYS A 55 23.22 -0.18 5.98
CA CYS A 55 22.77 0.93 6.84
C CYS A 55 21.69 1.78 6.16
N PHE A 56 21.80 2.01 4.85
CA PHE A 56 20.77 2.69 4.08
C PHE A 56 19.46 1.87 4.06
N THR A 57 19.56 0.59 3.72
CA THR A 57 18.40 -0.31 3.65
C THR A 57 17.69 -0.41 5.01
N ASP A 58 18.45 -0.52 6.10
CA ASP A 58 17.91 -0.54 7.45
C ASP A 58 17.18 0.76 7.78
N THR A 59 17.68 1.89 7.31
CA THR A 59 17.02 3.19 7.47
C THR A 59 15.68 3.23 6.72
N VAL A 60 15.63 2.74 5.47
CA VAL A 60 14.39 2.59 4.70
C VAL A 60 13.38 1.72 5.43
N ILE A 61 13.82 0.57 5.95
CA ILE A 61 12.97 -0.36 6.71
C ILE A 61 12.44 0.29 7.99
N ARG A 62 13.30 0.99 8.74
CA ARG A 62 12.90 1.73 9.95
C ARG A 62 11.85 2.79 9.64
N ILE A 63 12.06 3.58 8.58
CA ILE A 63 11.07 4.59 8.14
C ILE A 63 9.75 3.92 7.80
N ARG A 64 9.77 2.84 7.02
CA ARG A 64 8.55 2.10 6.67
C ARG A 64 7.79 1.63 7.90
N ASN A 65 8.49 0.99 8.85
CA ASN A 65 7.86 0.41 10.04
C ASN A 65 7.27 1.50 10.95
N ARG A 66 7.94 2.65 11.09
CA ARG A 66 7.42 3.81 11.84
C ARG A 66 6.10 4.34 11.27
N HIS A 67 5.86 4.19 9.97
CA HIS A 67 4.63 4.67 9.33
C HIS A 67 3.46 3.67 9.40
N ASN A 68 3.60 2.53 10.08
CA ASN A 68 2.52 1.55 10.20
C ASN A 68 1.30 2.13 10.93
N ASP A 69 1.52 2.87 12.02
CA ASP A 69 0.43 3.37 12.88
C ASP A 69 -0.12 4.74 12.44
N VAL A 70 0.40 5.30 11.35
CA VAL A 70 -0.02 6.64 10.86
C VAL A 70 -1.50 6.68 10.48
N ILE A 71 -2.06 5.58 9.97
CA ILE A 71 -3.49 5.50 9.59
C ILE A 71 -4.39 5.58 10.84
N PRO A 72 -4.27 4.67 11.83
CA PRO A 72 -5.11 4.74 13.03
C PRO A 72 -4.89 6.04 13.80
N THR A 73 -3.66 6.55 13.90
CA THR A 73 -3.41 7.84 14.56
C THR A 73 -4.10 9.02 13.87
N MET A 74 -4.06 9.09 12.53
CA MET A 74 -4.76 10.16 11.80
C MET A 74 -6.28 10.02 11.91
N ALA A 75 -6.80 8.79 11.82
CA ALA A 75 -8.23 8.54 11.99
C ALA A 75 -8.71 8.98 13.39
N GLN A 76 -7.94 8.65 14.42
CA GLN A 76 -8.20 9.06 15.79
C GLN A 76 -8.23 10.59 15.94
N GLY A 77 -7.28 11.32 15.36
CA GLY A 77 -7.29 12.78 15.39
C GLY A 77 -8.49 13.42 14.69
N VAL A 78 -8.99 12.81 13.61
CA VAL A 78 -10.23 13.26 12.94
C VAL A 78 -11.47 12.99 13.79
N ILE A 79 -11.51 11.85 14.50
CA ILE A 79 -12.59 11.53 15.45
C ILE A 79 -12.61 12.54 16.60
N GLU A 80 -11.46 12.78 17.24
CA GLU A 80 -11.31 13.75 18.33
C GLU A 80 -11.75 15.16 17.92
N TYR A 81 -11.38 15.58 16.70
CA TYR A 81 -11.81 16.86 16.15
C TYR A 81 -13.33 16.91 15.98
N LYS A 82 -13.92 15.88 15.37
CA LYS A 82 -15.37 15.78 15.13
C LYS A 82 -16.17 15.79 16.44
N GLU A 83 -15.69 15.10 17.47
CA GLU A 83 -16.35 15.05 18.79
C GLU A 83 -16.24 16.36 19.56
N SER A 84 -15.11 17.06 19.44
CA SER A 84 -14.85 18.29 20.21
C SER A 84 -15.47 19.54 19.59
N PHE A 85 -15.49 19.65 18.26
CA PHE A 85 -15.82 20.88 17.55
C PHE A 85 -17.08 20.77 16.68
N GLY A 86 -17.66 19.58 16.56
CA GLY A 86 -18.71 19.31 15.58
C GLY A 86 -18.17 19.33 14.14
N VAL A 87 -19.07 19.30 13.15
CA VAL A 87 -18.67 19.29 11.75
C VAL A 87 -19.63 20.12 10.91
N ASP A 88 -19.09 21.04 10.11
CA ASP A 88 -19.82 21.73 9.06
C ASP A 88 -19.44 21.16 7.67
N PRO A 89 -20.24 21.41 6.62
CA PRO A 89 -20.00 20.87 5.29
C PRO A 89 -18.66 21.31 4.67
N VAL A 90 -18.22 22.54 4.93
CA VAL A 90 -16.98 23.09 4.37
C VAL A 90 -15.78 22.41 5.00
N THR A 91 -15.78 22.29 6.33
CA THR A 91 -14.73 21.55 7.05
C THR A 91 -14.69 20.08 6.64
N SER A 92 -15.85 19.44 6.49
CA SER A 92 -15.94 18.05 6.03
C SER A 92 -15.27 17.87 4.65
N GLN A 93 -15.56 18.77 3.70
CA GLN A 93 -14.97 18.73 2.37
C GLN A 93 -13.44 18.93 2.41
N ASN A 94 -12.96 19.87 3.23
CA ASN A 94 -11.53 20.15 3.37
C ASN A 94 -10.78 18.98 4.01
N VAL A 95 -11.35 18.35 5.03
CA VAL A 95 -10.80 17.16 5.67
C VAL A 95 -10.77 15.98 4.70
N GLN A 96 -11.86 15.74 3.96
CA GLN A 96 -11.90 14.68 2.94
C GLN A 96 -10.79 14.88 1.89
N TYR A 97 -10.69 16.09 1.32
CA TYR A 97 -9.66 16.43 0.35
C TYR A 97 -8.24 16.20 0.89
N PHE A 98 -8.00 16.57 2.15
CA PHE A 98 -6.72 16.31 2.81
C PHE A 98 -6.45 14.82 2.97
N LEU A 99 -7.43 14.05 3.47
CA LEU A 99 -7.28 12.62 3.73
C LEU A 99 -7.01 11.83 2.45
N ASP A 100 -7.70 12.14 1.35
CA ASP A 100 -7.47 11.50 0.04
C ASP A 100 -6.02 11.67 -0.41
N ARG A 101 -5.51 12.90 -0.34
CA ARG A 101 -4.12 13.21 -0.71
C ARG A 101 -3.12 12.58 0.25
N PHE A 102 -3.43 12.58 1.55
CA PHE A 102 -2.59 12.00 2.58
C PHE A 102 -2.44 10.50 2.41
N TYR A 103 -3.56 9.78 2.21
CA TYR A 103 -3.55 8.33 2.03
C TYR A 103 -2.95 7.91 0.68
N MET A 104 -3.22 8.64 -0.41
CA MET A 104 -2.56 8.38 -1.70
C MET A 104 -1.04 8.59 -1.63
N SER A 105 -0.59 9.68 -1.00
CA SER A 105 0.83 9.94 -0.78
C SER A 105 1.47 8.81 0.03
N ARG A 106 0.81 8.33 1.09
CA ARG A 106 1.32 7.23 1.90
C ARG A 106 1.38 5.91 1.12
N ILE A 107 0.36 5.56 0.33
CA ILE A 107 0.37 4.35 -0.50
C ILE A 107 1.57 4.40 -1.46
N SER A 108 1.81 5.55 -2.10
CA SER A 108 2.96 5.77 -2.98
C SER A 108 4.30 5.62 -2.26
N ILE A 109 4.47 6.28 -1.10
CA ILE A 109 5.70 6.15 -0.30
C ILE A 109 5.92 4.70 0.14
N ARG A 110 4.89 4.02 0.62
CA ARG A 110 4.98 2.61 1.04
C ARG A 110 5.35 1.71 -0.13
N MET A 111 4.81 1.98 -1.33
CA MET A 111 5.17 1.26 -2.55
C MET A 111 6.68 1.41 -2.85
N LEU A 112 7.21 2.63 -2.87
CA LEU A 112 8.64 2.87 -3.13
C LEU A 112 9.55 2.24 -2.07
N LEU A 113 9.23 2.41 -0.78
CA LEU A 113 10.02 1.83 0.31
C LEU A 113 9.99 0.30 0.28
N ASN A 114 8.83 -0.31 -0.03
CA ASN A 114 8.69 -1.75 -0.15
C ASN A 114 9.49 -2.31 -1.33
N GLN A 115 9.43 -1.64 -2.50
CA GLN A 115 10.20 -2.01 -3.68
C GLN A 115 11.69 -2.04 -3.35
N HIS A 116 12.22 -0.97 -2.77
CA HIS A 116 13.62 -0.92 -2.35
C HIS A 116 13.97 -2.03 -1.36
N SER A 117 13.14 -2.20 -0.31
CA SER A 117 13.38 -3.20 0.73
C SER A 117 13.38 -4.63 0.18
N LEU A 118 12.47 -4.96 -0.74
CA LEU A 118 12.32 -6.31 -1.30
C LEU A 118 13.44 -6.64 -2.30
N LEU A 119 13.90 -5.66 -3.08
CA LEU A 119 14.95 -5.85 -4.07
C LEU A 119 16.36 -5.87 -3.44
N PHE A 120 16.60 -5.04 -2.43
CA PHE A 120 17.95 -4.78 -1.92
C PHE A 120 18.16 -5.18 -0.45
N GLY A 121 17.09 -5.44 0.33
CA GLY A 121 17.18 -5.73 1.76
C GLY A 121 17.63 -7.13 2.17
N GLY A 122 18.23 -7.91 1.25
CA GLY A 122 18.92 -9.16 1.55
C GLY A 122 18.05 -10.37 1.96
N LYS A 123 16.82 -10.16 2.44
CA LYS A 123 15.95 -11.23 2.99
C LYS A 123 15.25 -12.12 1.95
N GLY A 124 15.53 -11.95 0.65
CA GLY A 124 14.79 -12.60 -0.44
C GLY A 124 15.62 -13.35 -1.48
N LYS A 125 16.96 -13.34 -1.39
CA LYS A 125 17.85 -14.02 -2.34
C LYS A 125 17.83 -15.55 -2.14
N GLY A 126 16.71 -16.20 -2.45
CA GLY A 126 16.57 -17.66 -2.38
C GLY A 126 15.14 -18.19 -2.25
N SER A 127 14.17 -17.37 -1.84
CA SER A 127 12.78 -17.83 -1.74
C SER A 127 12.14 -18.01 -3.13
N PRO A 128 11.39 -19.10 -3.37
CA PRO A 128 10.64 -19.31 -4.61
C PRO A 128 9.70 -18.16 -4.97
N SER A 129 9.13 -17.46 -3.97
CA SER A 129 8.21 -16.34 -4.17
C SER A 129 8.89 -15.12 -4.80
N HIS A 130 10.16 -14.86 -4.50
CA HIS A 130 10.95 -13.76 -5.06
C HIS A 130 11.35 -14.00 -6.52
N ARG A 131 11.35 -15.24 -7.03
CA ARG A 131 11.64 -15.50 -8.45
C ARG A 131 10.47 -15.13 -9.38
N LYS A 132 9.24 -15.12 -8.86
CA LYS A 132 8.03 -14.78 -9.62
C LYS A 132 7.63 -13.30 -9.53
N HIS A 133 8.25 -12.53 -8.63
CA HIS A 133 7.88 -11.15 -8.35
C HIS A 133 9.08 -10.21 -8.57
N ILE A 134 8.80 -9.02 -9.09
CA ILE A 134 9.74 -7.91 -9.18
C ILE A 134 9.41 -6.96 -8.03
N GLY A 135 10.12 -7.12 -6.91
CA GLY A 135 9.77 -6.46 -5.66
C GLY A 135 8.37 -6.87 -5.20
N SER A 136 7.43 -5.93 -5.09
CA SER A 136 6.01 -6.21 -4.79
C SER A 136 5.12 -6.40 -6.02
N ILE A 137 5.66 -6.31 -7.23
CA ILE A 137 4.90 -6.44 -8.48
C ILE A 137 4.96 -7.90 -8.96
N ASN A 138 3.82 -8.45 -9.34
CA ASN A 138 3.72 -9.74 -10.02
C ASN A 138 3.40 -9.49 -11.52
N PRO A 139 4.30 -9.82 -12.45
CA PRO A 139 4.04 -9.72 -13.88
C PRO A 139 2.91 -10.64 -14.38
N ASN A 140 2.63 -11.71 -13.66
CA ASN A 140 1.61 -12.71 -13.98
C ASN A 140 0.62 -12.85 -12.81
N CYS A 141 0.09 -11.72 -12.32
CA CYS A 141 -0.87 -11.71 -11.22
C CYS A 141 -2.18 -12.35 -11.69
N ASN A 142 -2.50 -13.55 -11.18
CA ASN A 142 -3.80 -14.19 -11.41
C ASN A 142 -4.85 -13.47 -10.55
N VAL A 143 -5.74 -12.72 -11.20
CA VAL A 143 -6.75 -11.87 -10.54
C VAL A 143 -7.74 -12.71 -9.74
N VAL A 144 -8.20 -13.83 -10.30
CA VAL A 144 -9.19 -14.72 -9.68
C VAL A 144 -8.66 -15.32 -8.38
N GLU A 145 -7.39 -15.73 -8.36
CA GLU A 145 -6.77 -16.28 -7.13
C GLU A 145 -6.69 -15.24 -6.00
N VAL A 146 -6.37 -13.98 -6.33
CA VAL A 146 -6.33 -12.89 -5.33
C VAL A 146 -7.72 -12.58 -4.81
N ILE A 147 -8.75 -12.60 -5.67
CA ILE A 147 -10.15 -12.43 -5.28
C ILE A 147 -10.59 -13.54 -4.34
N LYS A 148 -10.30 -14.81 -4.67
CA LYS A 148 -10.63 -15.97 -3.84
C LYS A 148 -9.95 -15.88 -2.47
N ASP A 149 -8.66 -15.55 -2.40
CA ASP A 149 -7.96 -15.38 -1.13
C ASP A 149 -8.57 -14.23 -0.28
N GLY A 150 -8.92 -13.11 -0.93
CA GLY A 150 -9.61 -12.01 -0.27
C GLY A 150 -10.99 -12.41 0.27
N TYR A 151 -11.78 -13.15 -0.52
CA TYR A 151 -13.07 -13.68 -0.12
C TYR A 151 -12.94 -14.65 1.06
N GLU A 152 -12.04 -15.64 0.99
CA GLU A 152 -11.87 -16.65 2.05
C GLU A 152 -11.49 -16.02 3.39
N ASN A 153 -10.61 -15.02 3.39
CA ASN A 153 -10.26 -14.32 4.63
C ASN A 153 -11.40 -13.45 5.17
N ALA A 154 -12.17 -12.79 4.30
CA ALA A 154 -13.37 -12.07 4.72
C ALA A 154 -14.45 -13.02 5.25
N ARG A 155 -14.61 -14.18 4.61
CA ARG A 155 -15.54 -15.25 4.98
C ARG A 155 -15.26 -15.74 6.39
N ARG A 156 -14.00 -16.06 6.70
CA ARG A 156 -13.58 -16.46 8.07
C ARG A 156 -13.95 -15.41 9.12
N LEU A 157 -13.77 -14.12 8.84
CA LEU A 157 -14.15 -13.06 9.75
C LEU A 157 -15.67 -12.94 9.90
N CYS A 158 -16.40 -13.12 8.79
CA CYS A 158 -17.86 -13.13 8.79
C CYS A 158 -18.40 -14.31 9.61
N ASP A 159 -17.88 -15.52 9.40
CA ASP A 159 -18.26 -16.72 10.16
C ASP A 159 -17.96 -16.56 11.65
N LEU A 160 -16.83 -15.95 12.03
CA LEU A 160 -16.51 -15.68 13.43
C LEU A 160 -17.51 -14.75 14.12
N TYR A 161 -18.12 -13.82 13.38
CA TYR A 161 -19.03 -12.82 13.94
C TYR A 161 -20.51 -13.19 13.80
N TYR A 162 -20.91 -13.75 12.66
CA TYR A 162 -22.29 -14.07 12.31
C TYR A 162 -22.60 -15.58 12.30
N ILE A 163 -21.61 -16.45 12.56
CA ILE A 163 -21.74 -17.93 12.58
C ILE A 163 -22.06 -18.53 11.20
N ASN A 164 -22.17 -17.70 10.18
CA ASN A 164 -22.43 -18.08 8.80
C ASN A 164 -21.95 -16.95 7.86
N SER A 165 -21.90 -17.24 6.56
CA SER A 165 -21.47 -16.30 5.52
C SER A 165 -22.11 -16.64 4.18
N PRO A 166 -22.29 -15.64 3.29
CA PRO A 166 -22.77 -15.88 1.94
C PRO A 166 -21.70 -16.56 1.07
N GLU A 167 -22.13 -17.48 0.19
CA GLU A 167 -21.26 -18.13 -0.80
C GLU A 167 -20.73 -17.15 -1.86
N LEU A 168 -19.68 -17.55 -2.60
CA LEU A 168 -19.13 -16.79 -3.73
C LEU A 168 -19.55 -17.40 -5.06
N GLU A 169 -20.16 -16.59 -5.92
CA GLU A 169 -20.36 -16.89 -7.34
C GLU A 169 -19.41 -16.03 -8.16
N LEU A 170 -18.40 -16.67 -8.78
CA LEU A 170 -17.38 -15.96 -9.57
C LEU A 170 -17.43 -16.39 -11.03
N GLU A 171 -17.57 -15.40 -11.91
CA GLU A 171 -17.50 -15.59 -13.35
C GLU A 171 -16.32 -14.81 -13.95
N GLU A 172 -15.64 -15.44 -14.90
CA GLU A 172 -14.46 -14.89 -15.56
C GLU A 172 -14.70 -14.82 -17.08
N LEU A 173 -14.46 -13.64 -17.66
CA LEU A 173 -14.56 -13.40 -19.10
C LEU A 173 -13.27 -12.77 -19.61
N ASN A 174 -12.40 -13.59 -20.19
CA ASN A 174 -11.18 -13.13 -20.85
C ASN A 174 -11.45 -12.94 -22.36
N ALA A 175 -11.81 -11.71 -22.77
CA ALA A 175 -12.09 -11.41 -24.17
C ALA A 175 -10.81 -11.43 -25.04
N LYS A 176 -9.66 -11.15 -24.43
CA LYS A 176 -8.33 -11.13 -25.09
C LYS A 176 -7.85 -12.54 -25.44
N SER A 177 -8.02 -13.49 -24.52
CA SER A 177 -7.63 -14.89 -24.67
C SER A 177 -8.70 -15.82 -24.04
N PRO A 178 -9.78 -16.16 -24.78
CA PRO A 178 -10.84 -17.00 -24.26
C PRO A 178 -10.34 -18.35 -23.71
N GLY A 179 -10.83 -18.73 -22.53
CA GLY A 179 -10.44 -19.98 -21.84
C GLY A 179 -9.10 -19.93 -21.10
N GLN A 180 -8.36 -18.81 -21.17
CA GLN A 180 -7.16 -18.59 -20.36
C GLN A 180 -7.46 -17.73 -19.12
N PRO A 181 -6.76 -17.96 -17.99
CA PRO A 181 -6.91 -17.14 -16.80
C PRO A 181 -6.50 -15.69 -17.06
N ILE A 182 -7.22 -14.75 -16.48
CA ILE A 182 -6.95 -13.32 -16.50
C ILE A 182 -5.71 -13.06 -15.63
N GLN A 183 -4.63 -12.70 -16.32
CA GLN A 183 -3.37 -12.31 -15.71
C GLN A 183 -3.05 -10.86 -16.05
N VAL A 184 -2.68 -10.08 -15.03
CA VAL A 184 -2.27 -8.68 -15.19
C VAL A 184 -0.95 -8.41 -14.47
N VAL A 185 -0.22 -7.39 -14.94
CA VAL A 185 0.93 -6.87 -14.20
C VAL A 185 0.42 -5.97 -13.09
N TYR A 186 0.47 -6.43 -11.85
CA TYR A 186 -0.10 -5.68 -10.73
C TYR A 186 0.61 -5.96 -9.40
N VAL A 187 0.25 -5.21 -8.35
CA VAL A 187 0.68 -5.45 -6.98
C VAL A 187 -0.39 -6.30 -6.27
N PRO A 188 -0.20 -7.61 -6.07
CA PRO A 188 -1.26 -8.49 -5.58
C PRO A 188 -1.84 -8.07 -4.22
N SER A 189 -0.99 -7.55 -3.33
CA SER A 189 -1.45 -7.08 -2.01
C SER A 189 -2.37 -5.86 -2.09
N HIS A 190 -2.21 -4.97 -3.07
CA HIS A 190 -3.11 -3.84 -3.26
C HIS A 190 -4.49 -4.33 -3.71
N LEU A 191 -4.52 -5.23 -4.70
CA LEU A 191 -5.75 -5.86 -5.16
C LEU A 191 -6.45 -6.61 -4.01
N TYR A 192 -5.69 -7.43 -3.27
CA TYR A 192 -6.17 -8.15 -2.09
C TYR A 192 -6.86 -7.22 -1.09
N HIS A 193 -6.24 -6.09 -0.73
CA HIS A 193 -6.84 -5.15 0.23
C HIS A 193 -8.14 -4.54 -0.30
N MET A 194 -8.21 -4.19 -1.59
CA MET A 194 -9.44 -3.66 -2.18
C MET A 194 -10.57 -4.69 -2.13
N VAL A 195 -10.33 -5.91 -2.59
CA VAL A 195 -11.36 -6.95 -2.65
C VAL A 195 -11.76 -7.42 -1.26
N PHE A 196 -10.82 -7.55 -0.33
CA PHE A 196 -11.09 -7.93 1.06
C PHE A 196 -12.02 -6.93 1.77
N GLU A 197 -11.78 -5.62 1.62
CA GLU A 197 -12.64 -4.60 2.21
C GLU A 197 -14.04 -4.59 1.56
N LEU A 198 -14.13 -4.77 0.24
CA LEU A 198 -15.41 -4.90 -0.46
C LEU A 198 -16.20 -6.13 0.00
N PHE A 199 -15.54 -7.29 0.15
CA PHE A 199 -16.18 -8.51 0.64
C PHE A 199 -16.69 -8.37 2.07
N LYS A 200 -15.92 -7.78 2.99
CA LYS A 200 -16.41 -7.53 4.35
C LYS A 200 -17.68 -6.68 4.34
N ASN A 201 -17.71 -5.62 3.52
CA ASN A 201 -18.87 -4.75 3.42
C ASN A 201 -20.09 -5.47 2.81
N ALA A 202 -19.89 -6.23 1.73
CA ALA A 202 -20.95 -7.00 1.09
C ALA A 202 -21.50 -8.09 2.02
N MET A 203 -20.61 -8.85 2.68
CA MET A 203 -20.99 -9.87 3.66
C MET A 203 -21.79 -9.27 4.81
N ARG A 204 -21.30 -8.18 5.42
CA ARG A 204 -22.02 -7.48 6.49
C ARG A 204 -23.43 -7.07 6.06
N ALA A 205 -23.55 -6.42 4.91
CA ALA A 205 -24.85 -5.98 4.39
C ALA A 205 -25.81 -7.16 4.15
N THR A 206 -25.32 -8.24 3.53
CA THR A 206 -26.11 -9.46 3.28
C THR A 206 -26.55 -10.13 4.58
N MET A 207 -25.63 -10.32 5.53
CA MET A 207 -25.92 -10.98 6.80
C MET A 207 -26.94 -10.20 7.63
N GLU A 208 -26.80 -8.87 7.73
CA GLU A 208 -27.71 -8.01 8.48
C GLU A 208 -29.08 -7.91 7.81
N HIS A 209 -29.15 -7.80 6.49
CA HIS A 209 -30.41 -7.65 5.76
C HIS A 209 -31.25 -8.94 5.71
N HIS A 210 -30.58 -10.10 5.64
CA HIS A 210 -31.24 -11.41 5.53
C HIS A 210 -31.28 -12.20 6.84
N ALA A 211 -30.91 -11.60 7.97
CA ALA A 211 -30.86 -12.24 9.28
C ALA A 211 -32.15 -13.01 9.64
N ASN A 212 -33.31 -12.44 9.31
CA ASN A 212 -34.62 -13.05 9.63
C ASN A 212 -35.02 -14.21 8.72
N ARG A 213 -34.39 -14.34 7.54
CA ARG A 213 -34.73 -15.36 6.53
C ARG A 213 -33.87 -16.62 6.66
N GLY A 214 -32.70 -16.52 7.27
CA GLY A 214 -31.74 -17.63 7.42
C GLY A 214 -31.17 -18.17 6.11
N VAL A 215 -31.47 -17.50 4.98
CA VAL A 215 -30.97 -17.82 3.64
C VAL A 215 -30.28 -16.58 3.11
N TYR A 216 -28.99 -16.72 2.80
CA TYR A 216 -28.12 -15.63 2.39
C TYR A 216 -27.82 -15.76 0.89
N PRO A 217 -28.19 -14.76 0.07
CA PRO A 217 -27.82 -14.79 -1.34
C PRO A 217 -26.29 -14.77 -1.50
N PRO A 218 -25.75 -15.46 -2.52
CA PRO A 218 -24.33 -15.45 -2.80
C PRO A 218 -23.86 -14.06 -3.24
N ILE A 219 -22.59 -13.77 -2.99
CA ILE A 219 -21.91 -12.59 -3.52
C ILE A 219 -21.45 -12.92 -4.92
N GLN A 220 -21.94 -12.16 -5.90
CA GLN A 220 -21.61 -12.33 -7.31
C GLN A 220 -20.43 -11.43 -7.70
N VAL A 221 -19.42 -12.01 -8.35
CA VAL A 221 -18.23 -11.31 -8.83
C VAL A 221 -17.99 -11.65 -10.29
N HIS A 222 -17.95 -10.64 -11.14
CA HIS A 222 -17.57 -10.78 -12.54
C HIS A 222 -16.19 -10.16 -12.77
N VAL A 223 -15.27 -10.93 -13.35
CA VAL A 223 -13.93 -10.47 -13.72
C VAL A 223 -13.81 -10.48 -15.23
N THR A 224 -13.59 -9.32 -15.83
CA THR A 224 -13.54 -9.17 -17.30
C THR A 224 -12.21 -8.57 -17.74
N LEU A 225 -11.59 -9.14 -18.77
CA LEU A 225 -10.41 -8.55 -19.43
C LEU A 225 -10.77 -8.18 -20.87
N GLY A 226 -10.75 -6.88 -21.16
CA GLY A 226 -11.02 -6.32 -22.48
C GLY A 226 -9.81 -6.31 -23.41
N ASN A 227 -10.03 -5.83 -24.63
CA ASN A 227 -8.99 -5.70 -25.66
C ASN A 227 -8.26 -4.34 -25.64
N GLU A 228 -8.82 -3.35 -24.95
CA GLU A 228 -8.27 -2.01 -24.79
C GLU A 228 -7.77 -1.84 -23.34
N ASP A 229 -6.62 -1.19 -23.18
CA ASP A 229 -6.04 -0.81 -21.87
C ASP A 229 -6.88 0.26 -21.15
#